data_AF-A0A2W2F273-F1
#
_entry.id   AF-A0A2W2F273-F1
#
_cell.length_a   1.000
_cell.length_b   1.000
_cell.length_c   1.000
_cell.angle_alpha   90.00
_cell.angle_beta   90.00
_cell.angle_gamma   90.00
#
_symmetry.space_group_name_H-M   'P 1'
#
loop_
_entity.id
_entity.type
_entity.pdbx_description
1 polymer ?
#
loop_
_entity_poly.entity_id
_entity_poly.type
_entity_poly.pdbx_seq_one_letter_code
_entity_poly.pdbx_strand_id
1 'polypeptide(L)'
;MSSPTSAQDDGLFVVWEVEAGDCGASGVINDEAVAEKAMLDALAAFRHGRGRVRYARLAPVPRAVYDYRYGTTLITAHRADGVTVSVAGDAWEDTP
;
A
#
# COMPACT_ATOMS: atom_id res chain seq x y z
N MET A 1 33.23 19.38 12.79
CA MET A 1 32.10 18.56 13.26
C MET A 1 30.85 19.26 12.79
N SER A 2 30.25 18.80 11.69
CA SER A 2 28.97 19.32 11.21
C SER A 2 27.92 18.26 11.51
N SER A 3 26.94 18.61 12.34
CA SER A 3 25.81 17.74 12.68
C SER A 3 25.06 17.34 11.39
N PRO A 4 24.67 16.07 11.22
CA PRO A 4 23.76 15.71 10.13
C PRO A 4 22.39 16.33 10.45
N THR A 5 22.02 17.37 9.72
CA THR A 5 20.62 17.77 9.57
C THR A 5 19.89 16.52 9.10
N SER A 6 19.06 15.92 9.94
CA SER A 6 18.13 14.87 9.53
C SER A 6 17.40 15.39 8.31
N ALA A 7 17.71 14.85 7.13
CA ALA A 7 16.85 14.99 5.97
C ALA A 7 15.49 14.51 6.46
N GLN A 8 14.58 15.46 6.65
CA GLN A 8 13.20 15.17 7.01
C GLN A 8 12.71 14.16 5.97
N ASP A 9 12.21 13.03 6.46
CA ASP A 9 11.61 11.93 5.71
C ASP A 9 11.00 12.43 4.38
N ASP A 10 11.70 12.15 3.28
CA ASP A 10 11.64 12.87 1.99
C ASP A 10 10.40 12.43 1.17
N GLY A 11 9.21 12.63 1.73
CA GLY A 11 7.93 12.36 1.09
C GLY A 11 7.66 10.90 0.77
N LEU A 12 8.24 9.96 1.55
CA LEU A 12 7.95 8.53 1.44
C LEU A 12 6.70 8.17 2.26
N PHE A 13 5.72 7.59 1.60
CA PHE A 13 4.48 7.10 2.20
C PHE A 13 4.34 5.61 1.95
N VAL A 14 3.52 4.94 2.75
CA VAL A 14 3.08 3.58 2.50
C VAL A 14 1.60 3.63 2.12
N VAL A 15 1.29 3.25 0.90
CA VAL A 15 -0.08 3.17 0.40
C VAL A 15 -0.55 1.73 0.55
N TRP A 16 -1.75 1.57 1.07
CA TRP A 16 -2.46 0.30 1.04
C TRP A 16 -3.72 0.43 0.20
N GLU A 17 -4.07 -0.65 -0.50
CA GLU A 17 -5.27 -0.74 -1.33
C GLU A 17 -5.89 -2.14 -1.20
N VAL A 18 -7.21 -2.19 -1.32
CA VAL A 18 -8.03 -3.39 -1.38
C VAL A 18 -8.99 -3.27 -2.55
N GLU A 19 -9.01 -4.28 -3.40
CA GLU A 19 -9.96 -4.45 -4.50
C GLU A 19 -10.86 -5.65 -4.24
N ALA A 20 -12.18 -5.45 -4.36
CA ALA A 20 -13.20 -6.48 -4.18
C ALA A 20 -14.38 -6.24 -5.13
N GLY A 21 -14.17 -6.56 -6.43
CA GLY A 21 -15.15 -6.28 -7.48
C GLY A 21 -15.34 -4.77 -7.67
N ASP A 22 -16.59 -4.29 -7.60
CA ASP A 22 -16.92 -2.86 -7.68
C ASP A 22 -16.67 -2.08 -6.37
N CYS A 23 -16.27 -2.78 -5.31
CA CYS A 23 -15.95 -2.20 -4.01
C CYS A 23 -14.44 -2.21 -3.75
N GLY A 24 -13.99 -1.32 -2.88
CA GLY A 24 -12.61 -1.27 -2.46
C GLY A 24 -12.39 -0.27 -1.33
N ALA A 25 -11.17 -0.29 -0.78
CA ALA A 25 -10.72 0.66 0.21
C ALA A 25 -9.24 0.95 0.01
N SER A 26 -8.80 2.15 0.37
CA SER A 26 -7.40 2.50 0.31
C SER A 26 -7.06 3.56 1.35
N GLY A 27 -5.77 3.70 1.62
CA GLY A 27 -5.28 4.71 2.54
C GLY A 27 -3.77 4.89 2.44
N VAL A 28 -3.29 5.93 3.13
CA VAL A 28 -1.89 6.33 3.15
C VAL A 28 -1.44 6.41 4.61
N ILE A 29 -0.38 5.68 4.96
CA ILE A 29 0.17 5.55 6.31
C ILE A 29 1.70 5.63 6.21
N ASN A 30 2.38 6.18 7.21
CA ASN A 30 3.85 6.31 7.20
C ASN A 30 4.57 5.15 7.90
N ASP A 31 3.86 4.05 8.14
CA ASP A 31 4.36 2.86 8.84
C ASP A 31 3.87 1.61 8.10
N GLU A 32 4.81 0.72 7.79
CA GLU A 32 4.56 -0.47 6.98
C GLU A 32 3.64 -1.47 7.70
N ALA A 33 3.88 -1.71 9.00
CA ALA A 33 3.12 -2.66 9.78
C ALA A 33 1.68 -2.18 10.01
N VAL A 34 1.49 -0.88 10.23
CA VAL A 34 0.16 -0.27 10.36
C VAL A 34 -0.57 -0.28 9.01
N ALA A 35 0.13 -0.04 7.90
CA ALA A 35 -0.44 -0.14 6.55
C ALA A 35 -0.87 -1.57 6.20
N GLU A 36 -0.03 -2.57 6.49
CA GLU A 36 -0.35 -3.98 6.34
C GLU A 36 -1.57 -4.38 7.17
N LYS A 37 -1.60 -3.98 8.44
CA LYS A 37 -2.75 -4.25 9.29
C LYS A 37 -4.03 -3.61 8.75
N ALA A 38 -3.98 -2.34 8.35
CA ALA A 38 -5.14 -1.63 7.80
C ALA A 38 -5.66 -2.30 6.52
N MET A 39 -4.74 -2.74 5.65
CA MET A 39 -5.06 -3.52 4.46
C MET A 39 -5.78 -4.83 4.81
N LEU A 40 -5.25 -5.60 5.75
CA LEU A 40 -5.82 -6.89 6.15
C LEU A 40 -7.18 -6.73 6.85
N ASP A 41 -7.32 -5.73 7.72
CA ASP A 41 -8.58 -5.40 8.39
C ASP A 41 -9.66 -5.00 7.37
N ALA A 42 -9.31 -4.19 6.37
CA ALA A 42 -10.21 -3.82 5.29
C ALA A 42 -10.57 -5.02 4.39
N LEU A 43 -9.57 -5.84 4.02
CA LEU A 43 -9.77 -7.02 3.18
C LEU A 43 -10.68 -8.06 3.87
N ALA A 44 -10.60 -8.19 5.19
CA ALA A 44 -11.41 -9.12 5.97
C ALA A 44 -12.92 -8.86 5.87
N ALA A 45 -13.33 -7.63 5.55
CA ALA A 45 -14.73 -7.26 5.35
C ALA A 45 -15.35 -7.86 4.07
N PHE A 46 -14.53 -8.34 3.13
CA PHE A 46 -14.98 -8.90 1.87
C PHE A 46 -14.92 -10.43 1.88
N ARG A 47 -15.82 -11.06 1.11
CA ARG A 47 -15.79 -12.53 0.91
C ARG A 47 -14.65 -12.94 -0.03
N HIS A 48 -14.41 -12.11 -1.04
CA HIS A 48 -13.38 -12.27 -2.07
C HIS A 48 -12.74 -10.91 -2.33
N GLY A 49 -11.44 -10.90 -2.62
CA GLY A 49 -10.72 -9.69 -2.98
C GLY A 49 -9.22 -9.85 -2.86
N ARG A 50 -8.49 -8.78 -3.16
CA ARG A 50 -7.03 -8.72 -3.01
C ARG A 50 -6.62 -7.40 -2.38
N GLY A 51 -5.53 -7.43 -1.62
CA GLY A 51 -4.95 -6.25 -0.98
C GLY A 51 -3.46 -6.13 -1.28
N ARG A 52 -2.96 -4.90 -1.37
CA ARG A 52 -1.56 -4.60 -1.62
C ARG A 52 -1.10 -3.45 -0.77
N VAL A 53 0.14 -3.54 -0.31
CA VAL A 53 0.86 -2.45 0.35
C VAL A 53 2.11 -2.14 -0.47
N ARG A 54 2.33 -0.86 -0.77
CA ARG A 54 3.48 -0.41 -1.56
C ARG A 54 3.95 0.96 -1.10
N TYR A 55 5.23 1.22 -1.27
CA TYR A 55 5.73 2.58 -1.09
C TYR A 55 5.14 3.51 -2.14
N ALA A 56 4.99 4.78 -1.77
CA ALA A 56 4.69 5.85 -2.69
C ALA A 56 5.54 7.08 -2.32
N ARG A 57 5.88 7.88 -3.32
CA ARG A 57 6.46 9.21 -3.11
C ARG A 57 5.61 10.29 -3.75
N LEU A 58 5.45 11.41 -3.06
CA LEU A 58 4.86 12.60 -3.68
C LEU A 58 5.90 13.22 -4.60
N ALA A 59 5.60 13.27 -5.90
CA ALA A 59 6.40 13.97 -6.88
C ALA A 59 5.71 15.29 -7.26
N PRO A 60 6.42 16.42 -7.25
CA PRO A 60 5.88 17.67 -7.78
C PRO A 60 5.64 17.52 -9.28
N VAL A 61 4.50 18.02 -9.76
CA VAL A 61 4.16 18.03 -11.18
C VAL A 61 3.84 19.44 -11.65
N PRO A 62 4.25 19.82 -12.88
CA PRO A 62 4.17 21.21 -13.35
C PRO A 62 2.74 21.77 -13.51
N ARG A 63 1.69 20.98 -13.26
CA ARG A 63 0.27 21.38 -13.42
C ARG A 63 -0.68 20.89 -12.32
N ALA A 64 -0.18 20.24 -11.26
CA ALA A 64 -0.97 19.80 -10.11
C ALA A 64 -0.17 20.00 -8.82
N VAL A 65 -0.81 19.86 -7.66
CA VAL A 65 -0.14 20.10 -6.36
C VAL A 65 0.90 19.00 -6.11
N TYR A 66 0.56 17.71 -6.27
CA TYR A 66 1.48 16.56 -6.26
C TYR A 66 0.85 15.32 -6.96
N ASP A 67 1.69 14.42 -7.47
CA ASP A 67 1.28 13.07 -7.92
C ASP A 67 1.97 11.97 -7.08
N TYR A 68 1.28 10.86 -6.84
CA TYR A 68 1.87 9.69 -6.19
C TYR A 68 2.64 8.84 -7.20
N ARG A 69 3.95 8.70 -6.98
CA ARG A 69 4.78 7.71 -7.67
C ARG A 69 4.88 6.47 -6.80
N TYR A 70 4.18 5.42 -7.21
CA TYR A 70 4.24 4.12 -6.57
C TYR A 70 5.62 3.47 -6.80
N GLY A 71 6.18 2.93 -5.72
CA GLY A 71 7.44 2.20 -5.69
C GLY A 71 7.22 0.72 -5.38
N THR A 72 8.17 0.11 -4.68
CA THR A 72 8.18 -1.31 -4.34
C THR A 72 6.91 -1.74 -3.62
N THR A 73 6.30 -2.82 -4.10
CA THR A 73 5.27 -3.57 -3.37
C THR A 73 5.91 -4.35 -2.23
N LEU A 74 5.42 -4.14 -1.02
CA LEU A 74 5.91 -4.77 0.21
C LEU A 74 5.22 -6.10 0.47
N ILE A 75 3.90 -6.13 0.30
CA ILE A 75 3.08 -7.30 0.55
C ILE A 75 1.85 -7.25 -0.35
N THR A 76 1.45 -8.43 -0.80
CA THR A 76 0.18 -8.68 -1.46
C THR A 76 -0.60 -9.72 -0.66
N ALA A 77 -1.91 -9.61 -0.65
CA ALA A 77 -2.79 -10.55 0.00
C ALA A 77 -3.98 -10.86 -0.90
N HIS A 78 -4.40 -12.11 -0.85
CA HIS A 78 -5.53 -12.62 -1.62
C HIS A 78 -6.51 -13.25 -0.65
N ARG A 79 -7.79 -12.92 -0.82
CA ARG A 79 -8.86 -13.47 -0.02
C ARG A 79 -9.85 -14.18 -0.92
N ALA A 80 -10.09 -15.45 -0.63
CA ALA A 80 -11.08 -16.27 -1.31
C ALA A 80 -11.87 -17.08 -0.28
N ASP A 81 -13.20 -17.01 -0.37
CA ASP A 81 -14.12 -17.72 0.52
C ASP A 81 -13.79 -17.55 2.02
N GLY A 82 -13.40 -16.34 2.40
CA GLY A 82 -13.09 -15.99 3.79
C GLY A 82 -11.70 -16.39 4.30
N VAL A 83 -10.88 -17.04 3.47
CA VAL A 83 -9.48 -17.36 3.77
C VAL A 83 -8.58 -16.31 3.15
N THR A 84 -7.64 -15.76 3.93
CA THR A 84 -6.65 -14.80 3.44
C THR A 84 -5.27 -15.45 3.38
N VAL A 85 -4.59 -15.30 2.25
CA VAL A 85 -3.20 -15.70 2.01
C VAL A 85 -2.40 -14.45 1.67
N SER A 86 -1.32 -14.20 2.40
CA SER A 86 -0.43 -13.06 2.17
C SER A 86 0.96 -13.50 1.71
N VAL A 87 1.53 -12.75 0.79
CA VAL A 87 2.84 -12.99 0.16
C VAL A 87 3.65 -11.70 0.22
N ALA A 88 4.86 -11.77 0.76
CA ALA A 88 5.79 -10.64 0.73
C ALA A 88 6.21 -10.36 -0.73
N GLY A 89 6.21 -9.09 -1.12
CA GLY A 89 6.48 -8.64 -2.47
C GLY A 89 5.25 -8.60 -3.37
N ASP A 90 5.50 -8.40 -4.67
CA ASP A 90 4.47 -8.25 -5.69
C ASP A 90 4.03 -9.62 -6.22
N ALA A 91 2.86 -10.08 -5.78
CA ALA A 91 2.11 -11.19 -6.37
C ALA A 91 0.69 -10.73 -6.76
N TRP A 92 0.56 -9.44 -7.09
CA TRP A 92 -0.73 -8.80 -7.35
C TRP A 92 -1.39 -9.33 -8.62
N GLU A 93 -0.57 -9.54 -9.65
CA GLU A 93 -0.96 -10.05 -10.98
C GLU A 93 -0.89 -11.59 -11.05
N ASP A 94 -0.20 -12.23 -10.10
CA ASP A 94 0.08 -13.68 -10.11
C ASP A 94 -1.08 -14.53 -9.53
N THR A 95 -2.26 -13.93 -9.41
CA THR A 95 -3.46 -14.67 -8.99
C THR A 95 -4.36 -14.96 -10.18
N PRO A 96 -4.74 -16.23 -10.39
CA PRO A 96 -5.67 -16.63 -11.44
C PRO A 96 -7.10 -16.14 -11.17
#